data_AF-A0A2W4PJJ3-F1
#
_entry.id   AF-A0A2W4PJJ3-F1
#
_cell.length_a   1.000
_cell.length_b   1.000
_cell.length_c   1.000
_cell.angle_alpha   90.00
_cell.angle_beta   90.00
_cell.angle_gamma   90.00
#
_symmetry.space_group_name_H-M   'P 1'
#
loop_
_entity.id
_entity.type
_entity.pdbx_description
1 polymer ?
#
loop_
_entity_poly.entity_id
_entity_poly.type
_entity_poly.pdbx_seq_one_letter_code
_entity_poly.pdbx_strand_id
1 'polypeptide(L)'
;MNISRAFTFAFDDRDGLVKLLVTALVTVGAIVLTPLLVGLALLAALLAYQAEISRRVRLGLPRPLPGWTNFVGRMQSGAGILTGMVVYNIPNALLGCCVALVLPSLNQTFTGTTVALGLACCVFPLLIAYNAVIWPMLALAVARYTDRREVGVFF
;
A
#
# COMPACT_ATOMS: atom_id res chain seq x y z
N MET A 1 8.70 -8.87 22.91
CA MET A 1 8.46 -9.47 21.58
C MET A 1 9.70 -10.24 21.17
N ASN A 2 9.66 -11.58 21.09
CA ASN A 2 10.84 -12.37 20.72
C ASN A 2 11.01 -12.32 19.20
N ILE A 3 11.92 -11.46 18.73
CA ILE A 3 12.17 -11.24 17.29
C ILE A 3 12.63 -12.54 16.58
N SER A 4 13.33 -13.41 17.32
CA SER A 4 13.72 -14.74 16.87
C SER A 4 12.52 -15.62 16.49
N ARG A 5 11.41 -15.52 17.24
CA ARG A 5 10.18 -16.27 16.97
C ARG A 5 9.51 -15.84 15.66
N ALA A 6 9.57 -14.54 15.33
CA ALA A 6 8.97 -14.00 14.12
C ALA A 6 9.56 -14.61 12.83
N PHE A 7 10.85 -14.96 12.84
CA PHE A 7 11.50 -15.62 11.70
C PHE A 7 11.27 -17.14 11.69
N THR A 8 11.22 -17.80 12.85
CA THR A 8 11.00 -19.26 12.91
C THR A 8 9.56 -19.65 12.57
N PHE A 9 8.56 -18.81 12.86
CA PHE A 9 7.15 -19.10 12.56
C PHE A 9 6.83 -19.35 11.09
N ALA A 10 7.55 -18.71 10.16
CA ALA A 10 7.37 -18.95 8.72
C ALA A 10 7.79 -20.37 8.30
N PHE A 11 8.70 -20.98 9.08
CA PHE A 11 9.27 -22.30 8.83
C PHE A 11 8.71 -23.40 9.76
N ASP A 12 8.03 -23.02 10.85
CA ASP A 12 7.47 -23.96 11.85
C ASP A 12 6.12 -24.58 11.40
N ASP A 13 5.39 -23.89 10.52
CA ASP A 13 4.10 -24.36 10.00
C ASP A 13 4.32 -25.15 8.70
N ARG A 14 3.78 -26.37 8.59
CA ARG A 14 3.98 -27.29 7.45
C ARG A 14 3.65 -26.66 6.08
N ASP A 15 2.70 -25.72 6.07
CA ASP A 15 2.26 -24.96 4.90
C ASP A 15 2.74 -23.50 4.90
N GLY A 16 3.56 -23.09 5.87
CA GLY A 16 4.02 -21.71 6.04
C GLY A 16 4.81 -21.21 4.84
N LEU A 17 5.75 -22.04 4.38
CA LEU A 17 6.60 -21.75 3.22
C LEU A 17 5.79 -21.66 1.92
N VAL A 18 4.76 -22.51 1.75
CA VAL A 18 3.84 -22.47 0.60
C VAL A 18 3.02 -21.17 0.62
N LYS A 19 2.47 -20.78 1.78
CA LYS A 19 1.72 -19.53 1.92
C LYS A 19 2.59 -18.31 1.59
N LEU A 20 3.86 -18.34 2.01
CA LEU A 20 4.84 -17.28 1.77
C LEU A 20 5.24 -17.21 0.28
N LEU A 21 5.44 -18.36 -0.35
CA LEU A 21 5.68 -18.44 -1.79
C LEU A 21 4.48 -17.90 -2.58
N VAL A 22 3.25 -18.27 -2.21
CA VAL A 22 2.03 -17.72 -2.84
C VAL A 22 1.95 -16.20 -2.63
N THR A 23 2.24 -15.69 -1.43
CA THR A 23 2.28 -14.22 -1.24
C THR A 23 3.32 -13.54 -2.10
N ALA A 24 4.52 -14.14 -2.26
CA ALA A 24 5.58 -13.59 -3.09
C ALA A 24 5.15 -13.58 -4.57
N LEU A 25 4.56 -14.68 -5.05
CA LEU A 25 4.08 -14.81 -6.42
C LEU A 25 2.95 -13.82 -6.73
N VAL A 26 2.00 -13.64 -5.80
CA VAL A 26 0.93 -12.64 -5.92
C VAL A 26 1.49 -11.23 -5.87
N THR A 27 2.53 -10.96 -5.08
CA THR A 27 3.19 -9.64 -5.04
C THR A 27 3.86 -9.32 -6.36
N VAL A 28 4.64 -10.27 -6.91
CA VAL A 28 5.28 -10.10 -8.22
C VAL A 28 4.23 -9.93 -9.32
N GLY A 29 3.18 -10.75 -9.30
CA GLY A 29 2.04 -10.63 -10.20
C GLY A 29 1.36 -9.27 -10.10
N ALA A 30 1.16 -8.75 -8.88
CA ALA A 30 0.58 -7.44 -8.65
C ALA A 30 1.44 -6.33 -9.27
N ILE A 31 2.76 -6.37 -9.10
CA ILE A 31 3.70 -5.35 -9.61
C ILE A 31 3.73 -5.38 -11.14
N VAL A 32 3.87 -6.57 -11.74
CA VAL A 32 3.96 -6.71 -13.21
C VAL A 32 2.63 -6.35 -13.88
N LEU A 33 1.50 -6.73 -13.27
CA LEU A 33 0.17 -6.38 -13.79
C LEU A 33 -0.34 -5.05 -13.24
N THR A 34 0.44 -4.26 -12.50
CA THR A 34 0.01 -2.95 -11.94
C THR A 34 -0.59 -2.01 -12.99
N PRO A 35 -0.07 -1.87 -14.22
CA PRO A 35 -0.72 -1.03 -15.23
C PRO A 35 -2.09 -1.58 -15.70
N LEU A 36 -2.42 -2.82 -15.38
CA LEU A 36 -3.69 -3.47 -15.70
C LEU A 36 -4.63 -3.44 -14.47
N LEU A 37 -5.93 -3.33 -14.70
CA LEU A 37 -6.97 -3.43 -13.65
C LEU A 37 -6.82 -4.68 -12.76
N VAL A 38 -6.24 -5.75 -13.32
CA VAL A 38 -5.92 -6.99 -12.60
C VAL A 38 -4.82 -6.82 -11.55
N GLY A 39 -3.80 -5.98 -11.79
CA GLY A 39 -2.77 -5.70 -10.78
C GLY A 39 -3.32 -4.93 -9.59
N LEU A 40 -4.23 -3.99 -9.84
CA LEU A 40 -4.92 -3.24 -8.79
C LEU A 40 -5.74 -4.18 -7.89
N ALA A 41 -6.42 -5.16 -8.49
CA ALA A 41 -7.16 -6.20 -7.82
C ALA A 41 -6.27 -7.12 -6.95
N LEU A 42 -5.10 -7.54 -7.47
CA LEU A 42 -4.13 -8.31 -6.69
C LEU A 42 -3.56 -7.49 -5.53
N LEU A 43 -3.30 -6.20 -5.75
CA LEU A 43 -2.84 -5.28 -4.71
C LEU A 43 -3.86 -5.22 -3.57
N ALA A 44 -5.14 -5.04 -3.90
CA ALA A 44 -6.24 -5.06 -2.93
C ALA A 44 -6.24 -6.34 -2.09
N ALA A 45 -6.12 -7.51 -2.73
CA ALA A 45 -6.05 -8.78 -2.03
C ALA A 45 -4.82 -8.88 -1.11
N LEU A 46 -3.69 -8.31 -1.51
CA LEU A 46 -2.47 -8.22 -0.71
C LEU A 46 -2.65 -7.32 0.53
N LEU A 47 -3.28 -6.17 0.36
CA LEU A 47 -3.58 -5.23 1.44
C LEU A 47 -4.51 -5.86 2.48
N ALA A 48 -5.56 -6.55 2.03
CA ALA A 48 -6.42 -7.33 2.91
C ALA A 48 -5.66 -8.45 3.64
N TYR A 49 -4.70 -9.10 2.96
CA TYR A 49 -3.87 -10.14 3.56
C TYR A 49 -2.98 -9.60 4.69
N GLN A 50 -2.32 -8.46 4.46
CA GLN A 50 -1.49 -7.80 5.47
C GLN A 50 -2.32 -7.34 6.67
N ALA A 51 -3.50 -6.80 6.41
CA ALA A 51 -4.44 -6.35 7.43
C ALA A 51 -4.97 -7.51 8.30
N GLU A 52 -5.21 -8.68 7.69
CA GLU A 52 -5.60 -9.89 8.44
C GLU A 52 -4.43 -10.45 9.25
N ILE A 53 -3.19 -10.41 8.74
CA ILE A 53 -2.00 -10.80 9.53
C ILE A 53 -1.87 -9.91 10.76
N SER A 54 -1.94 -8.58 10.60
CA SER A 54 -1.78 -7.64 11.72
C SER A 54 -2.86 -7.85 12.78
N ARG A 55 -4.10 -8.13 12.36
CA ARG A 55 -5.20 -8.51 13.26
C ARG A 55 -4.93 -9.82 13.99
N ARG A 56 -4.49 -10.88 13.31
CA ARG A 56 -4.20 -12.19 13.94
C ARG A 56 -3.02 -12.13 14.92
N VAL A 57 -2.01 -11.32 14.60
CA VAL A 57 -0.88 -11.04 15.49
C VAL A 57 -1.36 -10.31 16.75
N ARG A 58 -2.24 -9.31 16.60
CA ARG A 58 -2.87 -8.60 17.73
C ARG A 58 -3.71 -9.53 18.61
N LEU A 59 -4.43 -10.47 18.01
CA LEU A 59 -5.25 -11.46 18.72
C LEU A 59 -4.42 -12.59 19.36
N GLY A 60 -3.09 -12.60 19.19
CA GLY A 60 -2.21 -13.61 19.78
C GLY A 60 -2.47 -15.03 19.27
N LEU A 61 -3.06 -15.18 18.08
CA LEU A 61 -3.40 -16.49 17.53
C LEU A 61 -2.13 -17.32 17.23
N PRO A 62 -2.14 -18.63 17.51
CA PRO A 62 -0.96 -19.49 17.35
C PRO A 62 -0.52 -19.65 15.89
N ARG A 63 -1.42 -19.36 14.92
CA ARG A 63 -1.15 -19.40 13.47
C ARG A 63 -1.52 -18.06 12.82
N PRO A 64 -0.60 -17.08 12.78
CA PRO A 64 -0.89 -15.74 12.27
C PRO A 64 -1.01 -15.67 10.74
N LEU A 65 -0.43 -16.62 9.98
CA LEU A 65 -0.53 -16.64 8.52
C LEU A 65 -1.86 -17.24 8.04
N PRO A 66 -2.75 -16.44 7.40
CA PRO A 66 -4.04 -16.93 6.96
C PRO A 66 -3.92 -17.68 5.62
N GLY A 67 -4.64 -18.78 5.41
CA GLY A 67 -4.58 -19.55 4.16
C GLY A 67 -5.23 -18.83 2.96
N TRP A 68 -4.77 -19.03 1.73
CA TRP A 68 -5.27 -18.33 0.52
C TRP A 68 -6.61 -18.84 -0.05
N THR A 69 -7.39 -19.60 0.72
CA THR A 69 -8.61 -20.30 0.25
C THR A 69 -9.71 -19.38 -0.29
N ASN A 70 -9.84 -18.16 0.23
CA ASN A 70 -10.89 -17.20 -0.19
C ASN A 70 -10.29 -15.97 -0.90
N PHE A 71 -9.73 -16.17 -2.09
CA PHE A 71 -9.07 -15.10 -2.87
C PHE A 71 -10.04 -13.96 -3.23
N VAL A 72 -11.25 -14.29 -3.70
CA VAL A 72 -12.28 -13.31 -4.10
C VAL A 72 -12.76 -12.49 -2.90
N GLY A 73 -13.02 -13.14 -1.75
CA GLY A 73 -13.43 -12.44 -0.54
C GLY A 73 -12.36 -11.48 -0.02
N ARG A 74 -11.07 -11.83 -0.17
CA ARG A 74 -9.95 -10.94 0.17
C ARG A 74 -9.85 -9.74 -0.76
N MET A 75 -10.04 -9.96 -2.06
CA MET A 75 -10.06 -8.89 -3.05
C MET A 75 -11.17 -7.87 -2.74
N GLN A 76 -12.38 -8.34 -2.44
CA GLN A 76 -13.51 -7.47 -2.06
C GLN A 76 -13.23 -6.70 -0.75
N SER A 77 -12.71 -7.37 0.28
CA SER A 77 -12.34 -6.69 1.52
C SER A 77 -11.21 -5.67 1.33
N GLY A 78 -10.28 -5.96 0.42
CA GLY A 78 -9.16 -5.09 0.10
C GLY A 78 -9.51 -3.90 -0.77
N ALA A 79 -10.60 -4.00 -1.53
CA ALA A 79 -11.06 -2.92 -2.41
C ALA A 79 -11.35 -1.65 -1.63
N GLY A 80 -11.97 -1.74 -0.43
CA GLY A 80 -12.20 -0.56 0.42
C GLY A 80 -10.90 0.10 0.90
N ILE A 81 -9.87 -0.68 1.23
CA ILE A 81 -8.54 -0.16 1.60
C ILE A 81 -7.89 0.51 0.39
N LEU A 82 -8.02 -0.10 -0.78
CA LEU A 82 -7.50 0.44 -2.03
C LEU A 82 -8.18 1.76 -2.41
N THR A 83 -9.50 1.86 -2.25
CA THR A 83 -10.25 3.11 -2.47
C THR A 83 -9.74 4.20 -1.52
N GLY A 84 -9.55 3.88 -0.24
CA GLY A 84 -8.93 4.81 0.71
C GLY A 84 -7.54 5.25 0.26
N MET A 85 -6.67 4.31 -0.15
CA MET A 85 -5.36 4.64 -0.70
C MET A 85 -5.43 5.55 -1.92
N VAL A 86 -6.35 5.30 -2.86
CA VAL A 86 -6.52 6.16 -4.04
C VAL A 86 -6.94 7.56 -3.60
N VAL A 87 -7.94 7.69 -2.74
CA VAL A 87 -8.46 9.00 -2.27
C VAL A 87 -7.37 9.82 -1.57
N TYR A 88 -6.62 9.21 -0.63
CA TYR A 88 -5.52 9.89 0.07
C TYR A 88 -4.34 10.24 -0.87
N ASN A 89 -4.17 9.50 -1.97
CA ASN A 89 -3.15 9.78 -2.97
C ASN A 89 -3.60 10.70 -4.11
N ILE A 90 -4.86 11.15 -4.17
CA ILE A 90 -5.32 12.08 -5.22
C ILE A 90 -4.41 13.33 -5.32
N PRO A 91 -4.06 14.01 -4.22
CA PRO A 91 -3.20 15.20 -4.30
C PRO A 91 -1.77 14.88 -4.77
N ASN A 92 -1.22 13.74 -4.33
CA ASN A 92 0.07 13.24 -4.81
C ASN A 92 0.02 12.91 -6.32
N ALA A 93 -1.06 12.29 -6.79
CA ALA A 93 -1.25 11.91 -8.19
C ALA A 93 -1.44 13.14 -9.09
N LEU A 94 -2.20 14.13 -8.63
CA LEU A 94 -2.42 15.39 -9.36
C LEU A 94 -1.09 16.17 -9.50
N LEU A 95 -0.37 16.33 -8.39
CA LEU A 95 0.96 16.97 -8.40
C LEU A 95 1.95 16.18 -9.26
N GLY A 96 1.99 14.85 -9.13
CA GLY A 96 2.85 13.98 -9.94
C GLY A 96 2.56 14.10 -11.43
N CYS A 97 1.28 14.17 -11.81
CA CYS A 97 0.87 14.37 -13.20
C CYS A 97 1.28 15.75 -13.73
N CYS A 98 1.04 16.82 -12.96
CA CYS A 98 1.48 18.17 -13.31
C CYS A 98 3.00 18.23 -13.50
N VAL A 99 3.77 17.64 -12.59
CA VAL A 99 5.24 17.59 -12.69
C VAL A 99 5.66 16.78 -13.92
N ALA A 100 5.12 15.58 -14.15
CA ALA A 100 5.48 14.72 -15.27
C ALA A 100 5.21 15.35 -16.64
N LEU A 101 4.16 16.17 -16.76
CA LEU A 101 3.81 16.88 -18.00
C LEU A 101 4.67 18.13 -18.23
N VAL A 102 5.04 18.84 -17.16
CA VAL A 102 5.73 20.14 -17.25
C VAL A 102 7.25 19.99 -17.29
N LEU A 103 7.83 18.99 -16.62
CA LEU A 103 9.29 18.78 -16.55
C LEU A 103 9.97 18.63 -17.92
N PRO A 104 9.44 17.82 -18.87
CA PRO A 104 10.06 17.64 -20.18
C PRO A 104 10.09 18.94 -21.00
N SER A 105 9.10 19.80 -20.83
CA SER A 105 8.98 21.09 -21.52
C SER A 105 9.91 22.16 -20.97
N LEU A 106 10.25 22.12 -19.67
CA LEU A 106 11.13 23.09 -19.02
C LEU A 106 12.63 22.77 -19.16
N ASN A 107 13.00 21.49 -19.34
CA ASN A 107 14.40 21.07 -19.41
C ASN A 107 15.17 21.50 -20.69
N GLN A 108 14.49 22.16 -21.64
CA GLN A 108 15.09 22.59 -22.90
C GLN A 108 15.80 23.94 -22.81
N THR A 109 15.74 24.64 -21.67
CA THR A 109 16.31 25.98 -21.50
C THR A 109 16.94 26.13 -20.13
N PHE A 110 18.11 26.79 -20.04
CA PHE A 110 18.83 27.01 -18.78
C PHE A 110 17.96 27.67 -17.69
N THR A 111 17.08 28.59 -18.10
CA THR A 111 16.08 29.25 -17.23
C THR A 111 15.04 28.27 -16.68
N GLY A 112 14.64 27.27 -17.47
CA GLY A 112 13.65 26.28 -17.06
C GLY A 112 14.16 25.35 -15.96
N THR A 113 15.45 25.00 -15.99
CA THR A 113 16.09 24.22 -14.92
C THR A 113 16.16 24.99 -13.60
N THR A 114 16.45 26.31 -13.63
CA THR A 114 16.49 27.15 -12.41
C THR A 114 15.10 27.33 -11.80
N VAL A 115 14.07 27.55 -12.64
CA VAL A 115 12.68 27.67 -12.18
C VAL A 115 12.17 26.34 -11.62
N ALA A 116 12.49 25.21 -12.26
CA ALA A 116 12.13 23.88 -11.77
C ALA A 116 12.77 23.56 -10.40
N LEU A 117 14.03 23.93 -10.19
CA LEU A 117 14.71 23.79 -8.89
C LEU A 117 14.10 24.67 -7.79
N GLY A 118 13.71 25.90 -8.13
CA GLY A 118 13.02 26.80 -7.19
C GLY A 118 11.63 26.28 -6.79
N LEU A 119 10.85 25.81 -7.77
CA LEU A 119 9.53 25.23 -7.53
C LEU A 119 9.63 23.91 -6.76
N ALA A 120 10.61 23.06 -7.09
CA ALA A 120 10.90 21.86 -6.31
C ALA A 120 11.23 22.21 -4.86
N CYS A 121 12.08 23.22 -4.61
CA CYS A 121 12.47 23.61 -3.24
C CYS A 121 11.27 24.00 -2.35
N CYS A 122 10.18 24.53 -2.92
CA CYS A 122 8.97 24.89 -2.17
C CYS A 122 7.91 23.77 -2.14
N VAL A 123 7.74 23.04 -3.25
CA VAL A 123 6.71 22.00 -3.38
C VAL A 123 7.13 20.69 -2.71
N PHE A 124 8.41 20.34 -2.73
CA PHE A 124 8.95 19.13 -2.09
C PHE A 124 8.76 19.12 -0.56
N PRO A 125 9.11 20.16 0.21
CA PRO A 125 8.87 20.17 1.65
C PRO A 125 7.38 20.16 1.99
N LEU A 126 6.53 20.81 1.18
CA LEU A 126 5.07 20.75 1.33
C LEU A 126 4.56 19.32 1.13
N LEU A 127 5.06 18.62 0.12
CA LEU A 127 4.77 17.21 -0.14
C LEU A 127 5.25 16.30 0.98
N ILE A 128 6.44 16.56 1.54
CA ILE A 128 6.97 15.80 2.68
C ILE A 128 6.06 16.01 3.90
N ALA A 129 5.67 17.25 4.20
CA ALA A 129 4.76 17.54 5.31
C ALA A 129 3.39 16.87 5.11
N TYR A 130 2.83 16.94 3.90
CA TYR A 130 1.58 16.28 3.52
C TYR A 130 1.66 14.76 3.71
N ASN A 131 2.71 14.11 3.18
CA ASN A 131 2.89 12.67 3.31
C ASN A 131 3.17 12.26 4.76
N ALA A 132 3.89 13.07 5.53
CA ALA A 132 4.15 12.82 6.95
C ALA A 132 2.88 12.80 7.80
N VAL A 133 1.85 13.58 7.43
CA VAL A 133 0.54 13.56 8.10
C VAL A 133 -0.35 12.42 7.59
N ILE A 134 -0.32 12.14 6.29
CA ILE A 134 -1.23 11.18 5.68
C ILE A 134 -0.83 9.73 5.89
N TRP A 135 0.45 9.42 5.92
CA TRP A 135 0.90 8.06 6.19
C TRP A 135 0.42 7.51 7.55
N PRO A 136 0.57 8.23 8.68
CA PRO A 136 0.03 7.76 9.95
C PRO A 136 -1.50 7.76 9.97
N MET A 137 -2.15 8.72 9.29
CA MET A 137 -3.62 8.77 9.19
C MET A 137 -4.17 7.57 8.41
N LEU A 138 -3.52 7.20 7.31
CA LEU A 138 -3.83 6.01 6.52
C LEU A 138 -3.60 4.74 7.35
N ALA A 139 -2.50 4.63 8.09
CA ALA A 139 -2.23 3.49 8.95
C ALA A 139 -3.33 3.31 10.03
N LEU A 140 -3.80 4.41 10.62
CA LEU A 140 -4.92 4.44 11.56
C LEU A 140 -6.24 4.05 10.90
N ALA A 141 -6.51 4.58 9.70
CA ALA A 141 -7.73 4.26 8.95
C ALA A 141 -7.77 2.78 8.55
N VAL A 142 -6.64 2.21 8.11
CA VAL A 142 -6.52 0.77 7.82
C VAL A 142 -6.76 -0.07 9.08
N ALA A 143 -6.23 0.34 10.24
CA ALA A 143 -6.46 -0.36 11.50
C ALA A 143 -7.93 -0.30 11.94
N ARG A 144 -8.64 0.81 11.71
CA ARG A 144 -10.07 0.90 12.01
C ARG A 144 -10.92 0.14 10.97
N TYR A 145 -10.49 0.11 9.72
CA TYR A 145 -11.14 -0.67 8.66
C TYR A 145 -11.04 -2.17 8.92
N THR A 146 -9.95 -2.67 9.53
CA THR A 146 -9.87 -4.07 9.95
C THR A 146 -10.90 -4.46 11.01
N ASP A 147 -11.34 -3.50 11.84
CA ASP A 147 -12.31 -3.74 12.90
C ASP A 147 -13.76 -3.59 12.42
N ARG A 148 -14.05 -2.61 11.56
CA ARG A 148 -15.44 -2.32 11.10
C ARG A 148 -15.78 -2.81 9.70
N ARG A 149 -14.79 -3.04 8.81
CA ARG A 149 -14.97 -3.36 7.38
C ARG A 149 -15.90 -2.39 6.62
N GLU A 150 -16.01 -1.16 7.10
CA GLU A 150 -16.83 -0.11 6.51
C GLU A 150 -15.94 0.84 5.72
N VAL A 151 -16.23 1.03 4.42
CA VAL A 151 -15.47 1.94 3.55
C VAL A 151 -15.61 3.40 4.02
N GLY A 152 -16.69 3.71 4.77
CA GLY A 152 -16.94 4.99 5.40
C GLY A 152 -15.87 5.48 6.37
N VAL A 153 -15.02 4.59 6.89
CA VAL A 153 -13.98 4.93 7.88
C VAL A 153 -12.79 5.69 7.26
N PHE A 154 -12.68 5.70 5.93
CA PHE A 154 -11.63 6.44 5.21
C PHE A 154 -12.00 7.90 4.93
N PHE A 155 -13.27 8.28 5.09
CA PHE A 155 -13.80 9.63 4.86
C PHE A 155 -14.17 10.29 6.19
#